data_AF-A0A2E5EVG6-F1
#
_entry.id   AF-A0A2E5EVG6-F1
#
_cell.length_a   1.000
_cell.length_b   1.000
_cell.length_c   1.000
_cell.angle_alpha   90.00
_cell.angle_beta   90.00
_cell.angle_gamma   90.00
#
_symmetry.space_group_name_H-M   'P 1'
#
loop_
_entity.id
_entity.type
_entity.pdbx_description
1 polymer ?
#
loop_
_entity_poly.entity_id
_entity_poly.type
_entity_poly.pdbx_seq_one_letter_code
_entity_poly.pdbx_strand_id
1 'polypeptide(L)'
;MNKNEFQLQVGNQVLLFIKGVLQLDQTRLESISWSEDIKSQVGLDSLRAFDMIVYIHESLGVDLPENMGLEFEMTINGIASYIINQYDLELVEAFLAKTEDEVLALMSDEDDFDDL
;
A
#
# COMPACT_ATOMS: atom_id res chain seq x y z
N MET A 1 20.42 -7.44 -5.66
CA MET A 1 19.67 -6.18 -5.54
C MET A 1 20.26 -5.37 -4.41
N ASN A 2 20.50 -4.07 -4.59
CA ASN A 2 20.97 -3.24 -3.48
C ASN A 2 19.78 -2.83 -2.59
N LYS A 3 20.03 -2.50 -1.31
CA LYS A 3 18.95 -2.20 -0.35
C LYS A 3 18.07 -1.01 -0.78
N ASN A 4 18.66 -0.01 -1.45
CA ASN A 4 17.94 1.18 -1.90
C ASN A 4 17.03 0.88 -3.09
N GLU A 5 17.48 0.04 -4.04
CA GLU A 5 16.67 -0.45 -5.16
C GLU A 5 15.47 -1.26 -4.67
N PHE A 6 15.69 -2.13 -3.68
CA PHE A 6 14.59 -2.93 -3.15
C PHE A 6 13.54 -2.07 -2.46
N GLN A 7 13.98 -1.12 -1.63
CA GLN A 7 13.07 -0.18 -0.98
C GLN A 7 12.30 0.68 -1.99
N LEU A 8 12.94 1.10 -3.07
CA LEU A 8 12.29 1.83 -4.16
C LEU A 8 11.21 0.98 -4.84
N GLN A 9 11.48 -0.30 -5.12
CA GLN A 9 10.50 -1.20 -5.72
C GLN A 9 9.29 -1.40 -4.81
N VAL A 10 9.50 -1.65 -3.51
CA VAL A 10 8.40 -1.82 -2.56
C VAL A 10 7.61 -0.51 -2.42
N GLY A 11 8.26 0.64 -2.35
CA GLY A 11 7.57 1.92 -2.30
C GLY A 11 6.76 2.24 -3.57
N ASN A 12 7.26 1.86 -4.75
CA ASN A 12 6.49 1.97 -6.00
C ASN A 12 5.26 1.06 -5.98
N GLN A 13 5.39 -0.15 -5.43
CA GLN A 13 4.24 -1.03 -5.28
C GLN A 13 3.21 -0.43 -4.31
N VAL A 14 3.64 0.15 -3.18
CA VAL A 14 2.76 0.88 -2.24
C VAL A 14 2.04 2.05 -2.93
N LEU A 15 2.68 2.77 -3.84
CA LEU A 15 2.03 3.82 -4.64
C LEU A 15 0.85 3.28 -5.45
N LEU A 16 0.90 2.04 -5.97
CA LEU A 16 -0.25 1.44 -6.66
C LEU A 16 -1.45 1.27 -5.73
N PHE A 17 -1.22 0.91 -4.46
CA PHE A 17 -2.31 0.82 -3.48
C PHE A 17 -2.89 2.19 -3.15
N ILE A 18 -2.05 3.21 -3.00
CA ILE A 18 -2.51 4.59 -2.80
C ILE A 18 -3.32 5.06 -4.01
N LYS A 19 -2.86 4.76 -5.23
CA LYS A 19 -3.56 5.06 -6.48
C LYS A 19 -4.95 4.44 -6.48
N GLY A 20 -5.08 3.16 -6.15
CA GLY A 20 -6.36 2.45 -6.15
C GLY A 20 -7.33 2.99 -5.10
N VAL A 21 -6.90 3.07 -3.83
CA VAL A 21 -7.76 3.50 -2.71
C VAL A 21 -8.30 4.92 -2.89
N LEU A 22 -7.48 5.81 -3.46
CA LEU A 22 -7.82 7.22 -3.63
C LEU A 22 -8.24 7.57 -5.06
N GLN A 23 -8.26 6.60 -5.97
CA GLN A 23 -8.55 6.78 -7.39
C GLN A 23 -7.73 7.93 -8.01
N LEU A 24 -6.45 8.02 -7.65
CA LEU A 24 -5.58 9.12 -8.11
C LEU A 24 -5.18 8.93 -9.58
N ASP A 25 -5.15 10.03 -10.32
CA ASP A 25 -4.48 10.06 -11.61
C ASP A 25 -2.95 10.02 -11.47
N GLN A 26 -2.27 9.77 -12.58
CA GLN A 26 -0.81 9.67 -12.64
C GLN A 26 -0.10 10.95 -12.18
N THR A 27 -0.64 12.13 -12.52
CA THR A 27 -0.04 13.42 -12.15
C THR A 27 -0.10 13.65 -10.64
N ARG A 28 -1.21 13.29 -10.00
CA ARG A 28 -1.37 13.35 -8.55
C ARG A 28 -0.44 12.36 -7.87
N LEU A 29 -0.31 11.14 -8.38
CA LEU A 29 0.58 10.12 -7.84
C LEU A 29 2.05 10.56 -7.83
N GLU A 30 2.52 11.12 -8.94
CA GLU A 30 3.89 11.64 -9.09
C GLU A 30 4.21 12.82 -8.18
N SER A 31 3.18 13.52 -7.68
CA SER A 31 3.35 14.65 -6.77
C SER A 31 3.51 14.25 -5.29
N ILE A 32 3.31 12.96 -4.96
CA ILE A 32 3.39 12.48 -3.58
C ILE A 32 4.84 12.38 -3.12
N SER A 33 5.15 13.08 -2.03
CA SER A 33 6.42 12.98 -1.32
C SER A 33 6.52 11.66 -0.57
N TRP A 34 7.65 10.98 -0.73
CA TRP A 34 7.90 9.65 -0.17
C TRP A 34 8.17 9.65 1.34
N SER A 35 8.55 10.80 1.89
CA SER A 35 8.95 10.97 3.29
C SER A 35 7.96 11.79 4.11
N GLU A 36 6.86 12.25 3.51
CA GLU A 36 5.83 13.02 4.20
C GLU A 36 4.60 12.16 4.47
N ASP A 37 3.83 12.52 5.50
CA ASP A 37 2.64 11.78 5.91
C ASP A 37 1.58 11.81 4.79
N ILE A 38 1.23 10.64 4.26
CA ILE A 38 0.30 10.47 3.15
C ILE A 38 -1.07 11.06 3.50
N LYS A 39 -1.54 10.92 4.75
CA LYS A 39 -2.85 11.45 5.17
C LYS A 39 -2.92 12.97 4.98
N SER A 40 -1.85 13.67 5.30
CA SER A 40 -1.75 15.12 5.10
C SER A 40 -1.63 15.54 3.62
N GLN A 41 -0.97 14.74 2.79
CA GLN A 41 -0.67 15.10 1.40
C GLN A 41 -1.85 14.91 0.44
N VAL A 42 -2.61 13.83 0.64
CA VAL A 42 -3.67 13.43 -0.29
C VAL A 42 -5.05 13.39 0.38
N GLY A 43 -5.14 13.80 1.65
CA GLY A 43 -6.40 13.84 2.38
C GLY A 43 -6.93 12.46 2.74
N LEU A 44 -6.05 11.45 2.85
CA LEU A 44 -6.41 10.08 3.23
C LEU A 44 -6.93 10.12 4.68
N ASP A 45 -8.22 9.86 4.87
CA ASP A 45 -8.78 9.71 6.20
C ASP A 45 -8.28 8.42 6.87
N SER A 46 -8.55 8.25 8.16
CA SER A 46 -8.05 7.10 8.91
C SER A 46 -8.69 5.77 8.48
N LEU A 47 -9.88 5.80 7.87
CA LEU A 47 -10.56 4.61 7.38
C LEU A 47 -9.91 4.15 6.08
N ARG A 48 -9.76 5.05 5.10
CA ARG A 48 -9.06 4.75 3.85
C ARG A 48 -7.59 4.38 4.05
N ALA A 49 -6.95 4.98 5.05
CA ALA A 49 -5.61 4.57 5.48
C ALA A 49 -5.59 3.13 6.00
N PHE A 50 -6.62 2.71 6.73
CA PHE A 50 -6.77 1.35 7.20
C PHE A 50 -7.06 0.39 6.04
N ASP A 51 -7.99 0.73 5.14
CA ASP A 51 -8.34 -0.08 3.95
C ASP A 51 -7.10 -0.34 3.08
N MET A 52 -6.27 0.69 2.85
CA MET A 52 -5.01 0.54 2.14
C MET A 52 -4.10 -0.52 2.78
N ILE A 53 -4.03 -0.54 4.11
CA ILE A 53 -3.20 -1.52 4.82
C ILE A 53 -3.82 -2.91 4.76
N VAL A 54 -5.14 -3.02 4.83
CA VAL A 54 -5.86 -4.30 4.61
C VAL A 54 -5.53 -4.86 3.24
N TYR A 55 -5.71 -4.08 2.16
CA TYR A 55 -5.38 -4.54 0.80
C TYR A 55 -3.91 -4.92 0.63
N ILE A 56 -2.99 -4.20 1.30
CA ILE A 56 -1.57 -4.59 1.30
C ILE A 56 -1.38 -5.96 1.95
N HIS A 57 -2.03 -6.25 3.08
CA HIS A 57 -1.92 -7.55 3.77
C HIS A 57 -2.59 -8.68 2.98
N GLU A 58 -3.76 -8.43 2.41
CA GLU A 58 -4.43 -9.37 1.50
C GLU A 58 -3.58 -9.69 0.28
N SER A 59 -2.97 -8.67 -0.31
CA SER A 59 -2.02 -8.80 -1.41
C SER A 59 -0.81 -9.65 -1.02
N LEU A 60 -0.26 -9.42 0.18
CA LEU A 60 0.82 -10.21 0.78
C LEU A 60 0.38 -11.64 1.15
N GLY A 61 -0.93 -11.94 1.17
CA GLY A 61 -1.47 -13.24 1.58
C GLY A 61 -1.29 -13.53 3.07
N VAL A 62 -1.27 -12.48 3.90
CA VAL A 62 -1.06 -12.56 5.34
C VAL A 62 -2.25 -11.98 6.11
N ASP A 63 -2.48 -12.51 7.31
CA ASP A 63 -3.48 -11.95 8.20
C ASP A 63 -3.07 -10.57 8.70
N LEU A 64 -4.07 -9.71 8.93
CA LEU A 64 -3.86 -8.44 9.60
C LEU A 64 -3.45 -8.71 11.07
N PRO A 65 -2.32 -8.18 11.55
CA PRO A 65 -1.92 -8.31 12.95
C PRO A 65 -3.02 -7.82 13.91
N GLU A 66 -3.38 -8.62 14.92
CA GLU A 66 -4.43 -8.29 15.91
C GLU A 66 -4.18 -6.96 16.65
N ASN A 67 -2.91 -6.57 16.77
CA ASN A 67 -2.48 -5.35 17.45
C ASN A 67 -2.05 -4.26 16.46
N MET A 68 -2.56 -4.28 15.23
CA MET A 68 -2.21 -3.27 14.24
C MET A 68 -2.75 -1.91 14.68
N GLY A 69 -1.92 -1.16 15.39
CA GLY A 69 -1.99 0.28 15.42
C GLY A 69 -1.31 0.84 14.18
N LEU A 70 -1.79 1.98 13.68
CA LEU A 70 -1.07 2.81 12.69
C LEU A 70 0.15 3.48 13.35
N GLU A 71 0.96 2.70 14.08
CA GLU A 71 2.13 3.16 14.85
C GLU A 71 3.38 3.31 13.99
N PHE A 72 3.34 2.85 12.74
CA PHE A 72 4.37 3.15 11.75
C PHE A 72 4.10 4.50 11.09
N GLU A 73 5.16 5.15 10.62
CA GLU A 73 5.05 6.38 9.86
C GLU A 73 4.24 6.12 8.58
N MET A 74 3.09 6.78 8.44
CA MET A 74 2.22 6.72 7.25
C MET A 74 2.83 7.48 6.07
N THR A 75 4.09 7.20 5.76
CA THR A 75 4.86 7.69 4.61
C THR A 75 5.14 6.50 3.69
N ILE A 76 5.42 6.76 2.41
CA ILE A 76 5.75 5.67 1.46
C ILE A 76 7.00 4.92 1.95
N ASN A 77 8.01 5.66 2.41
CA ASN A 77 9.23 5.09 2.98
C ASN A 77 8.96 4.27 4.25
N GLY A 78 8.05 4.72 5.11
CA GLY A 78 7.67 4.05 6.34
C GLY A 78 6.98 2.72 6.06
N ILE A 79 5.98 2.72 5.17
CA ILE A 79 5.25 1.51 4.77
C ILE A 79 6.19 0.53 4.07
N ALA A 80 7.01 0.98 3.11
CA ALA A 80 7.96 0.11 2.42
C ALA A 80 8.97 -0.51 3.39
N SER A 81 9.47 0.28 4.36
CA SER A 81 10.37 -0.22 5.40
C SER A 81 9.68 -1.24 6.30
N TYR A 82 8.42 -1.01 6.67
CA TYR A 82 7.62 -1.95 7.44
C TYR A 82 7.52 -3.29 6.71
N ILE A 83 7.09 -3.30 5.45
CA ILE A 83 6.93 -4.52 4.64
C ILE A 83 8.25 -5.29 4.57
N ILE A 84 9.36 -4.61 4.24
CA ILE A 84 10.69 -5.23 4.09
C ILE A 84 11.20 -5.83 5.40
N ASN A 85 10.93 -5.20 6.54
CA ASN A 85 11.43 -5.65 7.84
C ASN A 85 10.53 -6.72 8.48
N GLN A 86 9.24 -6.71 8.14
CA GLN A 86 8.23 -7.55 8.78
C GLN A 86 8.06 -8.91 8.09
N TYR A 87 8.27 -8.98 6.78
CA TYR A 87 8.01 -10.17 5.97
C TYR A 87 9.28 -10.72 5.33
N ASP A 88 9.27 -12.01 5.01
CA ASP A 88 10.40 -12.64 4.33
C ASP A 88 10.51 -12.21 2.85
N LEU A 89 11.70 -12.45 2.27
CA LEU A 89 12.00 -11.99 0.92
C LEU A 89 11.09 -12.61 -0.14
N GLU A 90 10.73 -13.90 -0.01
CA GLU A 90 9.92 -14.61 -0.99
C GLU A 90 8.52 -13.98 -1.07
N LEU A 91 7.94 -13.67 0.08
CA LEU A 91 6.64 -13.03 0.19
C LEU A 91 6.66 -11.61 -0.38
N VAL A 92 7.70 -10.83 -0.07
CA VAL A 92 7.84 -9.46 -0.62
C VAL A 92 8.08 -9.49 -2.13
N GLU A 93 8.85 -10.44 -2.65
CA GLU A 93 9.03 -10.62 -4.10
C GLU A 93 7.73 -11.01 -4.81
N ALA A 94 6.90 -11.85 -4.20
CA ALA A 94 5.57 -12.18 -4.72
C ALA A 94 4.63 -10.95 -4.73
N PHE A 95 4.69 -10.11 -3.68
CA PHE A 95 3.97 -8.84 -3.63
C PHE A 95 4.40 -7.87 -4.74
N LEU A 96 5.71 -7.77 -5.00
CA LEU A 96 6.27 -6.95 -6.08
C LEU A 96 5.93 -7.48 -7.49
N ALA A 97 5.64 -8.77 -7.61
CA ALA A 97 5.29 -9.39 -8.90
C ALA A 97 3.86 -9.07 -9.36
N LYS A 98 3.02 -8.51 -8.47
CA LYS A 98 1.64 -8.16 -8.81
C LYS A 98 1.58 -6.96 -9.75
N THR A 99 0.81 -7.13 -10.80
CA THR A 99 0.49 -6.10 -11.77
C THR A 99 -0.45 -5.05 -11.17
N GLU A 100 -0.50 -3.88 -11.80
CA GLU A 100 -1.45 -2.82 -11.43
C GLU A 100 -2.90 -3.33 -11.52
N ASP A 101 -3.25 -4.07 -12.58
CA ASP A 101 -4.60 -4.63 -12.76
C ASP A 101 -4.97 -5.58 -11.61
N GLU A 102 -4.04 -6.43 -11.16
CA GLU A 102 -4.26 -7.32 -10.01
C GLU A 102 -4.45 -6.54 -8.70
N VAL A 103 -3.69 -5.47 -8.49
CA VAL A 103 -3.82 -4.62 -7.30
C VAL A 103 -5.15 -3.87 -7.31
N LEU A 104 -5.56 -3.31 -8.44
CA LEU A 104 -6.81 -2.55 -8.56
C LEU A 104 -8.04 -3.47 -8.49
N ALA A 105 -7.93 -4.71 -8.96
CA ALA A 105 -9.01 -5.69 -8.85
C ALA A 105 -9.37 -5.99 -7.39
N LEU A 106 -8.38 -6.08 -6.48
CA LEU A 106 -8.62 -6.29 -5.05
C LEU A 106 -9.54 -5.23 -4.41
N MET A 107 -9.52 -4.01 -4.96
CA MET A 107 -10.26 -2.86 -4.43
C MET A 107 -11.61 -2.67 -5.12
N SER A 108 -11.82 -3.34 -6.26
CA SER A 108 -13.05 -3.25 -7.03
C SER A 108 -14.13 -4.20 -6.51
N ASP A 109 -13.73 -5.26 -5.80
CA ASP A 109 -14.64 -6.27 -5.26
C ASP A 109 -15.48 -5.75 -4.05
N GLU A 110 -15.14 -4.61 -3.46
CA GLU A 110 -15.90 -4.04 -2.33
C GLU A 110 -17.08 -3.13 -2.73
N ASP A 111 -17.20 -2.73 -4.01
CA ASP A 111 -18.33 -1.93 -4.50
C ASP A 111 -19.61 -2.78 -4.75
N ASP A 112 -19.53 -4.12 -4.69
CA ASP A 112 -20.68 -5.03 -4.91
C ASP A 112 -21.58 -5.22 -3.66
N PHE A 113 -21.28 -4.56 -2.53
CA PHE A 113 -22.10 -4.65 -1.32
C PHE A 113 -23.25 -3.62 -1.24
N ASP A 114 -23.41 -2.74 -2.22
CA ASP A 114 -24.49 -1.74 -2.26
C ASP A 114 -25.87 -2.31 -2.71
N ASP A 115 -25.94 -3.61 -3.05
CA ASP A 115 -27.15 -4.28 -3.59
C ASP A 115 -27.80 -5.34 -2.65
N LEU A 116 -27.51 -5.33 -1.33
CA LEU A 116 -28.16 -6.24 -0.35
C LEU A 116 -29.11 -5.56 0.65
#